data_AF-A0A954E9U9-F1
#
_entry.id   AF-A0A954E9U9-F1
#
_cell.length_a   1.000
_cell.length_b   1.000
_cell.length_c   1.000
_cell.angle_alpha   90.00
_cell.angle_beta   90.00
_cell.angle_gamma   90.00
#
_symmetry.space_group_name_H-M   'P 1'
#
loop_
_entity.id
_entity.type
_entity.pdbx_description
1 polymer ?
#
loop_
_entity_poly.entity_id
_entity_poly.type
_entity_poly.pdbx_seq_one_letter_code
_entity_poly.pdbx_strand_id
1 'polypeptide(L)'
;MQDSAAREPDSAQLVATPPGEAEDVVRWEKTCLCGQVMQGERAEGMLQLQCQECQRKHLILPISTYPEPQRVRKKRKRKEGPPVTAIATQQLGRLTKVLQIGLRTFLLALQRKLINLLKSIWQAFTPLRIAVLALTVVLLIGTSVIWRQQSRESAVRTLREAVALADEAFAAEQWGTAATEYHRAAEAIVYLNRTDPLALEVLQKHRELDAFDQICQLSLAEILKEAGRPGQSITDWERFFRLQVADKWLFSEGWLTPVDFAGQPGLRQVIPLEEGTIVIEWPASELSDATELSGHLLLAGQYAQIERSDLPGIDWIVRMKSPFLCCYEQTARRLGFELESPWMPEESLLQLLQRQRQLCLERGDKI
;
A
#
# COMPACT_ATOMS: atom_id res chain seq x y z
N MET A 1 -31.14 53.08 48.01
CA MET A 1 -31.39 52.77 46.58
C MET A 1 -30.29 51.81 46.16
N GLN A 2 -30.48 50.52 45.93
CA GLN A 2 -31.65 49.70 45.65
C GLN A 2 -31.42 48.31 46.28
N ASP A 3 -32.52 47.69 46.72
CA ASP A 3 -32.62 46.39 47.36
C ASP A 3 -32.13 45.23 46.48
N SER A 4 -31.25 44.39 47.03
CA SER A 4 -30.91 43.08 46.46
C SER A 4 -31.76 42.01 47.15
N ALA A 5 -32.84 41.63 46.49
CA ALA A 5 -33.75 40.57 46.88
C ALA A 5 -33.07 39.19 46.75
N ALA A 6 -32.95 38.50 47.88
CA ALA A 6 -32.65 37.08 47.96
C ALA A 6 -33.83 36.28 47.39
N ARG A 7 -33.57 35.47 46.36
CA ARG A 7 -34.50 34.45 45.86
C ARG A 7 -33.97 33.08 46.24
N GLU A 8 -34.66 32.46 47.19
CA GLU A 8 -34.60 31.01 47.44
C GLU A 8 -35.11 30.25 46.21
N PRO A 9 -34.45 29.13 45.83
CA PRO A 9 -35.09 28.13 45.02
C PRO A 9 -35.55 26.94 45.88
N ASP A 10 -36.87 26.78 45.88
CA ASP A 10 -37.67 25.57 45.92
C ASP A 10 -36.98 24.24 46.28
N SER A 11 -37.33 23.76 47.46
CA SER A 11 -37.26 22.38 47.91
C SER A 11 -38.15 21.48 47.04
N ALA A 12 -37.56 20.85 46.02
CA ALA A 12 -38.18 19.78 45.24
C ALA A 12 -37.83 18.39 45.82
N GLN A 13 -38.81 17.86 46.54
CA GLN A 13 -39.23 16.44 46.63
C GLN A 13 -38.18 15.35 46.35
N LEU A 14 -37.69 14.72 47.43
CA LEU A 14 -37.07 13.41 47.44
C LEU A 14 -38.11 12.33 47.10
N VAL A 15 -38.12 11.86 45.86
CA VAL A 15 -38.80 10.62 45.46
C VAL A 15 -37.88 9.46 45.79
N ALA A 16 -38.32 8.60 46.73
CA ALA A 16 -37.61 7.37 47.08
C ALA A 16 -37.72 6.35 45.93
N THR A 17 -36.60 6.08 45.28
CA THR A 17 -36.42 5.00 44.31
C THR A 17 -36.37 3.65 45.06
N PRO A 18 -37.00 2.57 44.55
CA PRO A 18 -36.88 1.23 45.12
C PRO A 18 -35.42 0.71 45.02
N PRO A 19 -35.02 -0.26 45.88
CA PRO A 19 -33.66 -0.79 45.89
C PRO A 19 -33.48 -1.69 44.67
N GLY A 20 -33.16 -1.07 43.53
CA GLY A 20 -32.65 -1.75 42.34
C GLY A 20 -31.21 -2.18 42.57
N GLU A 21 -30.89 -3.37 42.05
CA GLU A 21 -29.56 -3.97 42.03
C GLU A 21 -28.46 -2.91 41.80
N ALA A 22 -27.41 -2.95 42.62
CA ALA A 22 -26.26 -2.08 42.47
C ALA A 22 -25.61 -2.36 41.11
N GLU A 23 -25.99 -1.59 40.08
CA GLU A 23 -25.32 -1.55 38.80
C GLU A 23 -23.86 -1.15 39.05
N ASP A 24 -22.95 -2.01 38.59
CA ASP A 24 -21.52 -1.84 38.76
C ASP A 24 -21.06 -0.64 37.91
N VAL A 25 -21.01 0.55 38.52
CA VAL A 25 -20.71 1.80 37.82
C VAL A 25 -19.26 1.79 37.33
N VAL A 26 -19.06 1.58 36.03
CA VAL A 26 -17.73 1.56 35.40
C VAL A 26 -17.19 2.99 35.27
N ARG A 27 -16.27 3.35 36.17
CA ARG A 27 -15.52 4.62 36.11
C ARG A 27 -14.41 4.59 35.07
N TRP A 28 -14.06 5.75 34.52
CA TRP A 28 -12.93 5.93 33.63
C TRP A 28 -12.02 7.07 34.10
N GLU A 29 -10.73 6.93 33.79
CA GLU A 29 -9.69 7.93 34.04
C GLU A 29 -8.88 8.12 32.76
N LYS A 30 -8.61 9.37 32.38
CA LYS A 30 -7.83 9.72 31.20
C LYS A 30 -7.00 10.97 31.44
N THR A 31 -5.71 10.88 31.17
CA THR A 31 -4.78 12.02 31.25
C THR A 31 -4.76 12.78 29.93
N CYS A 32 -4.95 14.10 30.00
CA CYS A 32 -4.78 14.99 28.86
C CYS A 32 -3.28 15.19 28.56
N LEU A 33 -2.94 15.59 27.32
CA LEU A 33 -1.56 15.94 26.93
C LEU A 33 -0.98 17.14 27.68
N CYS A 34 -1.81 17.97 28.32
CA CYS A 34 -1.35 19.04 29.20
C CYS A 34 -1.00 18.57 30.62
N GLY A 35 -1.30 17.31 30.97
CA GLY A 35 -1.08 16.75 32.31
C GLY A 35 -2.35 16.66 33.17
N GLN A 36 -3.43 17.38 32.83
CA GLN A 36 -4.69 17.31 33.58
C GLN A 36 -5.30 15.90 33.54
N VAL A 37 -5.60 15.33 34.71
CA VAL A 37 -6.32 14.06 34.85
C VAL A 37 -7.81 14.34 34.83
N MET A 38 -8.54 13.69 33.92
CA MET A 38 -10.00 13.75 33.84
C MET A 38 -10.56 12.39 34.26
N GLN A 39 -11.61 12.42 35.08
CA GLN A 39 -12.31 11.24 35.56
C GLN A 39 -13.81 11.42 35.45
N GLY A 40 -14.53 10.33 35.23
CA GLY A 40 -15.98 10.34 35.16
C GLY A 40 -16.58 8.94 35.09
N GLU A 41 -17.90 8.90 34.98
CA GLU A 41 -18.64 7.67 34.77
C GLU A 41 -18.81 7.43 33.26
N ARG A 42 -18.71 6.17 32.82
CA ARG A 42 -18.97 5.86 31.42
C ARG A 42 -20.48 5.82 31.19
N ALA A 43 -20.94 6.45 30.12
CA ALA A 43 -22.33 6.31 29.69
C ALA A 43 -22.47 5.21 28.62
N GLU A 44 -23.71 4.82 28.34
CA GLU A 44 -24.05 3.94 27.21
C GLU A 44 -23.74 4.60 25.85
N GLY A 45 -23.72 5.93 25.81
CA GLY A 45 -23.41 6.73 24.63
C GLY A 45 -21.95 7.21 24.58
N MET A 46 -21.52 7.59 23.38
CA MET A 46 -20.24 8.26 23.15
C MET A 46 -20.22 9.64 23.84
N LEU A 47 -19.23 9.88 24.72
CA LEU A 47 -19.05 11.17 25.40
C LEU A 47 -17.90 11.97 24.77
N GLN A 48 -18.17 13.24 24.43
CA GLN A 48 -17.15 14.22 24.08
C GLN A 48 -16.97 15.19 25.25
N LEU A 49 -15.73 15.31 25.73
CA LEU A 49 -15.36 16.20 26.83
C LEU A 49 -14.30 17.17 26.38
N GLN A 50 -14.28 18.37 26.95
CA GLN A 50 -13.21 19.35 26.73
C GLN A 50 -12.36 19.44 28.00
N CYS A 51 -11.05 19.36 27.82
CA CYS A 51 -10.09 19.59 28.90
C CYS A 51 -10.26 21.03 29.43
N GLN A 52 -10.38 21.22 30.75
CA GLN A 52 -10.60 22.55 31.31
C GLN A 52 -9.37 23.45 31.19
N GLU A 53 -8.17 22.86 31.25
CA GLU A 53 -6.91 23.62 31.13
C GLU A 53 -6.57 24.00 29.68
N CYS A 54 -6.59 23.04 28.75
CA CYS A 54 -6.11 23.27 27.38
C CYS A 54 -7.20 23.27 26.30
N GLN A 55 -8.48 23.13 26.67
CA GLN A 55 -9.65 23.14 25.78
C GLN A 55 -9.64 22.05 24.67
N ARG A 56 -8.72 21.09 24.74
CA ARG A 56 -8.64 19.99 23.77
C ARG A 56 -9.83 19.04 23.95
N LYS A 57 -10.45 18.65 22.83
CA LYS A 57 -11.58 17.70 22.82
C LYS A 57 -11.06 16.27 23.01
N HIS A 58 -11.67 15.55 23.92
CA HIS A 58 -11.40 14.15 24.20
C HIS A 58 -12.65 13.33 23.96
N LEU A 59 -12.43 12.17 23.34
CA LEU A 59 -13.46 11.18 23.14
C LEU A 59 -13.34 10.06 24.17
N ILE A 60 -14.46 9.77 24.84
CA ILE A 60 -14.65 8.63 25.74
C ILE A 60 -15.60 7.66 25.06
N LEU A 61 -15.14 6.42 24.90
CA LEU A 61 -15.92 5.35 24.28
C LEU A 61 -17.03 4.88 25.24
N PRO A 62 -18.19 4.44 24.71
CA PRO A 62 -19.27 3.91 25.53
C PRO A 62 -18.85 2.66 26.30
N ILE A 63 -19.61 2.31 27.35
CA ILE A 63 -19.52 0.99 27.98
C ILE A 63 -19.77 -0.05 26.89
N SER A 64 -18.76 -0.83 26.52
CA SER A 64 -18.87 -1.75 25.39
C SER A 64 -19.86 -2.86 25.73
N THR A 65 -21.09 -2.76 25.25
CA THR A 65 -21.87 -3.94 24.88
C THR A 65 -21.38 -4.39 23.52
N TYR A 66 -20.13 -4.88 23.46
CA TYR A 66 -19.75 -5.72 22.33
C TYR A 66 -20.69 -6.92 22.42
N PRO A 67 -21.59 -7.15 21.45
CA PRO A 67 -22.53 -8.25 21.55
C PRO A 67 -21.70 -9.51 21.76
N GLU A 68 -22.07 -10.31 22.77
CA GLU A 68 -21.37 -11.57 23.03
C GLU A 68 -21.19 -12.29 21.70
N PRO A 69 -19.96 -12.67 21.33
CA PRO A 69 -19.69 -13.24 20.01
C PRO A 69 -20.64 -14.42 19.83
N GLN A 70 -21.58 -14.26 18.88
CA GLN A 70 -22.52 -15.33 18.57
C GLN A 70 -21.68 -16.57 18.30
N ARG A 71 -21.86 -17.61 19.13
CA ARG A 71 -21.09 -18.85 19.04
C ARG A 71 -21.35 -19.45 17.67
N VAL A 72 -20.51 -19.12 16.69
CA VAL A 72 -20.57 -19.68 15.36
C VAL A 72 -20.42 -21.17 15.53
N ARG A 73 -21.47 -21.93 15.21
CA ARG A 73 -21.47 -23.39 15.27
C ARG A 73 -20.24 -23.88 14.50
N LYS A 74 -19.26 -24.44 15.24
CA LYS A 74 -18.03 -25.00 14.68
C LYS A 74 -18.39 -25.94 13.52
N LYS A 75 -18.14 -25.51 12.29
CA LYS A 75 -18.11 -26.43 11.15
C LYS A 75 -17.05 -27.48 11.46
N ARG A 76 -17.47 -28.74 11.42
CA ARG A 76 -16.67 -29.94 11.70
C ARG A 76 -15.31 -29.82 10.97
N LYS A 77 -14.21 -29.72 11.73
CA LYS A 77 -12.84 -29.74 11.20
C LYS A 77 -12.68 -30.97 10.30
N ARG A 78 -12.46 -30.74 9.00
CA ARG A 78 -11.94 -31.76 8.10
C ARG A 78 -10.52 -32.05 8.57
N LYS A 79 -10.21 -33.31 8.90
CA LYS A 79 -8.89 -33.78 9.36
C LYS A 79 -7.79 -33.21 8.45
N GLU A 80 -7.02 -32.26 8.95
CA GLU A 80 -5.71 -31.92 8.42
C GLU A 80 -4.78 -33.10 8.69
N GLY A 81 -4.11 -33.56 7.63
CA GLY A 81 -3.08 -34.58 7.71
C GLY A 81 -1.82 -34.04 8.42
N PRO A 82 -0.93 -34.95 8.84
CA PRO A 82 0.28 -34.58 9.59
C PRO A 82 1.24 -33.68 8.79
N PRO A 83 2.06 -32.87 9.50
CA PRO A 83 2.97 -31.90 8.90
C PRO A 83 4.10 -32.60 8.13
N VAL A 84 4.23 -32.26 6.85
CA VAL A 84 5.31 -32.73 5.97
C VAL A 84 6.43 -31.71 5.97
N THR A 85 7.18 -31.64 7.07
CA THR A 85 8.46 -30.89 7.11
C THR A 85 9.44 -31.58 8.04
N ALA A 86 9.84 -32.82 7.72
CA ALA A 86 11.01 -33.47 8.34
C ALA A 86 11.56 -34.70 7.57
N ILE A 87 11.21 -34.91 6.29
CA ILE A 87 11.75 -36.05 5.51
C ILE A 87 11.96 -35.62 4.05
N ALA A 88 12.84 -34.63 3.82
CA ALA A 88 13.06 -34.06 2.48
C ALA A 88 14.50 -34.19 1.95
N THR A 89 15.34 -35.08 2.51
CA THR A 89 16.73 -35.22 2.02
C THR A 89 17.21 -36.65 1.75
N GLN A 90 16.36 -37.68 1.81
CA GLN A 90 16.85 -39.07 1.58
C GLN A 90 16.05 -39.97 0.62
N GLN A 91 15.06 -39.45 -0.12
CA GLN A 91 14.26 -40.29 -1.06
C GLN A 91 14.10 -39.74 -2.49
N LEU A 92 15.03 -38.90 -2.96
CA LEU A 92 15.05 -38.43 -4.36
C LEU A 92 15.62 -39.44 -5.37
N GLY A 93 16.13 -40.59 -4.93
CA GLY A 93 16.68 -41.63 -5.82
C GLY A 93 15.68 -42.69 -6.32
N ARG A 94 14.45 -42.77 -5.78
CA ARG A 94 13.49 -43.85 -6.11
C ARG A 94 12.12 -43.40 -6.62
N LEU A 95 11.89 -42.09 -6.75
CA LEU A 95 10.58 -41.52 -7.14
C LEU A 95 10.40 -41.26 -8.64
N THR A 96 11.44 -41.44 -9.47
CA THR A 96 11.34 -41.24 -10.93
C THR A 96 10.68 -42.42 -11.66
N LYS A 97 10.64 -43.63 -11.08
CA LYS A 97 9.98 -44.80 -11.70
C LYS A 97 8.52 -45.01 -11.32
N VAL A 98 8.06 -44.49 -10.17
CA VAL A 98 6.67 -44.70 -9.70
C VAL A 98 5.71 -43.63 -10.24
N LEU A 99 6.19 -42.40 -10.49
CA LEU A 99 5.38 -41.35 -11.11
C LEU A 99 5.06 -41.60 -12.60
N GLN A 100 5.94 -42.30 -13.34
CA GLN A 100 5.67 -42.66 -14.73
C GLN A 100 4.53 -43.67 -14.91
N ILE A 101 4.31 -44.55 -13.92
CA ILE A 101 3.25 -45.58 -13.98
C ILE A 101 1.91 -45.00 -13.51
N GLY A 102 1.91 -44.11 -12.50
CA GLY A 102 0.71 -43.44 -12.02
C GLY A 102 0.12 -42.42 -13.01
N LEU A 103 0.96 -41.69 -13.74
CA LEU A 103 0.49 -40.71 -14.72
C LEU A 103 -0.12 -41.39 -15.95
N ARG A 104 0.42 -42.54 -16.39
CA ARG A 104 -0.10 -43.31 -17.51
C ARG A 104 -1.47 -43.92 -17.21
N THR A 105 -1.68 -44.47 -16.02
CA THR A 105 -3.00 -45.02 -15.63
C THR A 105 -4.04 -43.92 -15.44
N PHE A 106 -3.63 -42.75 -14.93
CA PHE A 106 -4.52 -41.59 -14.84
C PHE A 106 -4.87 -41.02 -16.21
N LEU A 107 -3.91 -40.90 -17.14
CA LEU A 107 -4.17 -40.48 -18.53
C LEU A 107 -5.06 -41.47 -19.28
N LEU A 108 -4.90 -42.78 -19.07
CA LEU A 108 -5.76 -43.80 -19.67
C LEU A 108 -7.18 -43.80 -19.08
N ALA A 109 -7.32 -43.52 -17.77
CA ALA A 109 -8.62 -43.36 -17.13
C ALA A 109 -9.33 -42.07 -17.60
N LEU A 110 -8.58 -40.97 -17.78
CA LEU A 110 -9.09 -39.72 -18.36
C LEU A 110 -9.50 -39.92 -19.82
N GLN A 111 -8.69 -40.63 -20.62
CA GLN A 111 -9.01 -40.99 -22.00
C GLN A 111 -10.29 -41.83 -22.09
N ARG A 112 -10.46 -42.86 -21.25
CA ARG A 112 -11.70 -43.66 -21.26
C ARG A 112 -12.94 -42.86 -20.87
N LYS A 113 -12.83 -41.95 -19.89
CA LYS A 113 -13.94 -41.04 -19.55
C LYS A 113 -14.24 -40.05 -20.69
N LEU A 114 -13.22 -39.48 -21.32
CA LEU A 114 -13.36 -38.62 -22.50
C LEU A 114 -13.99 -39.36 -23.69
N ILE A 115 -13.59 -40.59 -23.96
CA ILE A 115 -14.15 -41.41 -25.06
C ILE A 115 -15.60 -41.79 -24.78
N ASN A 116 -15.96 -42.11 -23.53
CA ASN A 116 -17.35 -42.40 -23.17
C ASN A 116 -18.24 -41.15 -23.19
N LEU A 117 -17.71 -39.99 -22.79
CA LEU A 117 -18.36 -38.69 -22.99
C LEU A 117 -18.54 -38.41 -24.48
N LEU A 118 -17.49 -38.57 -25.30
CA LEU A 118 -17.56 -38.41 -26.75
C LEU A 118 -18.57 -39.38 -27.38
N LYS A 119 -18.63 -40.65 -26.99
CA LYS A 119 -19.61 -41.62 -27.51
C LYS A 119 -21.05 -41.24 -27.15
N SER A 120 -21.29 -40.79 -25.92
CA SER A 120 -22.60 -40.30 -25.49
C SER A 120 -23.01 -39.02 -26.23
N ILE A 121 -22.06 -38.12 -26.47
CA ILE A 121 -22.25 -36.91 -27.28
C ILE A 121 -22.52 -37.29 -28.75
N TRP A 122 -21.81 -38.28 -29.31
CA TRP A 122 -22.03 -38.83 -30.66
C TRP A 122 -23.39 -39.49 -30.86
N GLN A 123 -23.97 -40.10 -29.82
CA GLN A 123 -25.34 -40.61 -29.88
C GLN A 123 -26.40 -39.52 -29.69
N ALA A 124 -26.03 -38.35 -29.16
CA ALA A 124 -26.92 -37.19 -29.01
C ALA A 124 -26.88 -36.23 -30.21
N PHE A 125 -26.00 -36.46 -31.19
CA PHE A 125 -25.80 -35.63 -32.39
C PHE A 125 -26.85 -35.89 -33.48
N THR A 126 -28.11 -35.55 -33.20
CA THR A 126 -29.11 -35.34 -34.28
C THR A 126 -28.78 -34.05 -35.04
N PRO A 127 -28.96 -33.97 -36.36
CA PRO A 127 -28.59 -32.78 -37.16
C PRO A 127 -29.22 -31.48 -36.64
N LEU A 128 -30.44 -31.54 -36.08
CA LEU A 128 -31.11 -30.40 -35.43
C LEU A 128 -30.31 -29.84 -34.22
N ARG A 129 -29.76 -30.71 -33.38
CA ARG A 129 -29.01 -30.30 -32.17
C ARG A 129 -27.67 -29.66 -32.52
N ILE A 130 -27.05 -30.06 -33.64
CA ILE A 130 -25.83 -29.40 -34.16
C ILE A 130 -26.14 -27.97 -34.55
N ALA A 131 -27.24 -27.77 -35.30
CA ALA A 131 -27.65 -26.44 -35.74
C ALA A 131 -27.95 -25.52 -34.54
N VAL A 132 -28.66 -26.02 -33.52
CA VAL A 132 -28.94 -25.26 -32.29
C VAL A 132 -27.65 -24.92 -31.53
N LEU A 133 -26.74 -25.89 -31.34
CA LEU A 133 -25.46 -25.64 -30.69
C LEU A 133 -24.62 -24.60 -31.44
N ALA A 134 -24.50 -24.73 -32.77
CA ALA A 134 -23.80 -23.76 -33.59
C ALA A 134 -24.39 -22.36 -33.46
N LEU A 135 -25.73 -22.23 -33.51
CA LEU A 135 -26.41 -20.95 -33.31
C LEU A 135 -26.14 -20.37 -31.91
N THR A 136 -26.20 -21.18 -30.86
CA THR A 136 -25.91 -20.71 -29.49
C THR A 136 -24.46 -20.26 -29.32
N VAL A 137 -23.50 -20.95 -29.94
CA VAL A 137 -22.09 -20.57 -29.91
C VAL A 137 -21.88 -19.24 -30.64
N VAL A 138 -22.47 -19.07 -31.82
CA VAL A 138 -22.40 -17.80 -32.58
C VAL A 138 -23.02 -16.65 -31.78
N LEU A 139 -24.18 -16.87 -31.13
CA LEU A 139 -24.82 -15.87 -30.28
C LEU A 139 -23.95 -15.49 -29.07
N LEU A 140 -23.38 -16.48 -28.37
CA LEU A 140 -22.49 -16.24 -27.22
C LEU A 140 -21.24 -15.47 -27.62
N ILE A 141 -20.60 -15.86 -28.73
CA ILE A 141 -19.45 -15.15 -29.29
C ILE A 141 -19.86 -13.72 -29.63
N GLY A 142 -20.97 -13.52 -30.35
CA GLY A 142 -21.48 -12.20 -30.71
C GLY A 142 -21.71 -11.30 -29.50
N THR A 143 -22.41 -11.79 -28.47
CA THR A 143 -22.62 -11.03 -27.23
C THR A 143 -21.31 -10.72 -26.51
N SER A 144 -20.35 -11.65 -26.51
CA SER A 144 -19.05 -11.45 -25.87
C SER A 144 -18.20 -10.38 -26.57
N VAL A 145 -18.27 -10.32 -27.91
CA VAL A 145 -17.54 -9.33 -28.71
C VAL A 145 -18.15 -7.95 -28.50
N ILE A 146 -19.48 -7.83 -28.53
CA ILE A 146 -20.16 -6.55 -28.27
C ILE A 146 -19.81 -6.02 -26.88
N TRP A 147 -19.87 -6.90 -25.86
CA TRP A 147 -19.53 -6.50 -24.49
C TRP A 147 -18.07 -6.07 -24.34
N ARG A 148 -17.13 -6.78 -25.00
CA ARG A 148 -15.71 -6.39 -25.04
C ARG A 148 -15.49 -5.05 -25.76
N GLN A 149 -16.17 -4.81 -26.88
CA GLN A 149 -16.06 -3.56 -27.61
C GLN A 149 -16.59 -2.39 -26.77
N GLN A 150 -17.78 -2.54 -26.18
CA GLN A 150 -18.37 -1.52 -25.32
C GLN A 150 -17.49 -1.21 -24.10
N SER A 151 -16.89 -2.25 -23.49
CA SER A 151 -15.99 -2.07 -22.36
C SER A 151 -14.72 -1.30 -22.76
N ARG A 152 -14.16 -1.59 -23.94
CA ARG A 152 -13.01 -0.84 -24.48
C ARG A 152 -13.36 0.61 -24.80
N GLU A 153 -14.50 0.86 -25.43
CA GLU A 153 -14.95 2.24 -25.72
C GLU A 153 -15.16 3.04 -24.43
N SER A 154 -15.78 2.42 -23.41
CA SER A 154 -15.96 3.03 -22.10
C SER A 154 -14.62 3.36 -21.43
N ALA A 155 -13.65 2.45 -21.49
CA ALA A 155 -12.31 2.67 -20.95
C ALA A 155 -11.58 3.80 -21.68
N VAL A 156 -11.72 3.90 -23.02
CA VAL A 156 -11.13 5.02 -23.79
C VAL A 156 -11.77 6.37 -23.43
N ARG A 157 -13.09 6.42 -23.23
CA ARG A 157 -13.77 7.65 -22.77
C ARG A 157 -13.32 8.04 -21.37
N THR A 158 -13.33 7.09 -20.45
CA THR A 158 -12.87 7.28 -19.07
C THR A 158 -11.44 7.79 -19.03
N LEU A 159 -10.55 7.20 -19.84
CA LEU A 159 -9.15 7.63 -19.92
C LEU A 159 -9.03 9.09 -20.39
N ARG A 160 -9.75 9.48 -21.45
CA ARG A 160 -9.68 10.86 -21.98
C ARG A 160 -10.22 11.88 -20.97
N GLU A 161 -11.35 11.58 -20.36
CA GLU A 161 -11.98 12.44 -19.36
C GLU A 161 -11.12 12.55 -18.10
N ALA A 162 -10.65 11.42 -17.57
CA ALA A 162 -9.83 11.39 -16.36
C ALA A 162 -8.48 12.08 -16.57
N VAL A 163 -7.80 11.90 -17.70
CA VAL A 163 -6.54 12.60 -17.99
C VAL A 163 -6.76 14.10 -18.09
N ALA A 164 -7.80 14.56 -18.78
CA ALA A 164 -8.10 15.99 -18.89
C ALA A 164 -8.37 16.63 -17.52
N LEU A 165 -9.18 15.99 -16.69
CA LEU A 165 -9.47 16.46 -15.32
C LEU A 165 -8.25 16.38 -14.42
N ALA A 166 -7.44 15.34 -14.55
CA ALA A 166 -6.21 15.16 -13.79
C ALA A 166 -5.18 16.23 -14.13
N ASP A 167 -4.94 16.51 -15.42
CA ASP A 167 -4.01 17.55 -15.87
C ASP A 167 -4.48 18.95 -15.43
N GLU A 168 -5.78 19.24 -15.49
CA GLU A 168 -6.36 20.50 -14.98
C GLU A 168 -6.16 20.62 -13.46
N ALA A 169 -6.47 19.57 -12.70
CA ALA A 169 -6.28 19.55 -11.25
C ALA A 169 -4.80 19.64 -10.85
N PHE A 170 -3.91 18.98 -11.61
CA PHE A 170 -2.47 18.98 -11.37
C PHE A 170 -1.86 20.37 -11.64
N ALA A 171 -2.29 21.04 -12.71
CA ALA A 171 -1.92 22.42 -13.00
C ALA A 171 -2.46 23.41 -11.96
N ALA A 172 -3.65 23.14 -11.41
CA ALA A 172 -4.27 23.93 -10.35
C ALA A 172 -3.77 23.56 -8.93
N GLU A 173 -2.76 22.70 -8.80
CA GLU A 173 -2.19 22.22 -7.53
C GLU A 173 -3.23 21.56 -6.58
N GLN A 174 -4.31 21.01 -7.15
CA GLN A 174 -5.33 20.26 -6.43
C GLN A 174 -4.94 18.78 -6.31
N TRP A 175 -3.90 18.51 -5.52
CA TRP A 175 -3.21 17.21 -5.46
C TRP A 175 -4.13 16.00 -5.22
N GLY A 176 -5.07 16.10 -4.27
CA GLY A 176 -5.98 14.98 -3.96
C GLY A 176 -6.91 14.63 -5.12
N THR A 177 -7.41 15.64 -5.84
CA THR A 177 -8.21 15.45 -7.05
C THR A 177 -7.36 14.87 -8.18
N ALA A 178 -6.17 15.43 -8.40
CA ALA A 178 -5.24 14.95 -9.41
C ALA A 178 -4.85 13.48 -9.18
N ALA A 179 -4.51 13.10 -7.94
CA ALA A 179 -4.16 11.73 -7.58
C ALA A 179 -5.30 10.74 -7.89
N THR A 180 -6.54 11.12 -7.53
CA THR A 180 -7.73 10.30 -7.78
C THR A 180 -7.98 10.11 -9.27
N GLU A 181 -7.91 11.18 -10.07
CA GLU A 181 -8.18 11.11 -11.50
C GLU A 181 -7.02 10.44 -12.28
N TYR A 182 -5.77 10.64 -11.90
CA TYR A 182 -4.64 9.89 -12.48
C TYR A 182 -4.69 8.40 -12.14
N HIS A 183 -5.16 8.02 -10.95
CA HIS A 183 -5.39 6.61 -10.63
C HIS A 183 -6.43 5.98 -11.56
N ARG A 184 -7.57 6.65 -11.78
CA ARG A 184 -8.60 6.22 -12.74
C ARG A 184 -8.06 6.11 -14.17
N ALA A 185 -7.23 7.07 -14.58
CA ALA A 185 -6.57 7.05 -15.88
C ALA A 185 -5.58 5.87 -16.01
N ALA A 186 -4.79 5.61 -14.96
CA ALA A 186 -3.85 4.49 -14.91
C ALA A 186 -4.56 3.13 -15.00
N GLU A 187 -5.66 2.94 -14.26
CA GLU A 187 -6.49 1.73 -14.35
C GLU A 187 -7.02 1.51 -15.79
N ALA A 188 -7.47 2.58 -16.44
CA ALA A 188 -7.93 2.51 -17.83
C ALA A 188 -6.79 2.19 -18.81
N ILE A 189 -5.58 2.72 -18.60
CA ILE A 189 -4.38 2.40 -19.39
C ILE A 189 -4.01 0.93 -19.28
N VAL A 190 -3.95 0.41 -18.04
CA VAL A 190 -3.64 -1.01 -17.77
C VAL A 190 -4.68 -1.92 -18.39
N TYR A 191 -5.98 -1.58 -18.25
CA TYR A 191 -7.07 -2.32 -18.88
C TYR A 191 -6.98 -2.33 -20.42
N LEU A 192 -6.59 -1.20 -21.02
CA LEU A 192 -6.42 -1.08 -22.47
C LEU A 192 -5.09 -1.68 -22.97
N ASN A 193 -4.17 -2.00 -22.06
CA ASN A 193 -2.81 -2.46 -22.34
C ASN A 193 -2.06 -1.50 -23.27
N ARG A 194 -2.10 -0.19 -22.94
CA ARG A 194 -1.43 0.87 -23.70
C ARG A 194 -0.02 1.13 -23.17
N THR A 195 0.94 1.29 -24.07
CA THR A 195 2.36 1.56 -23.77
C THR A 195 2.89 2.77 -24.55
N ASP A 196 2.01 3.61 -25.10
CA ASP A 196 2.42 4.83 -25.80
C ASP A 196 2.95 5.90 -24.83
N PRO A 197 3.71 6.91 -25.32
CA PRO A 197 4.35 7.91 -24.47
C PRO A 197 3.40 8.63 -23.51
N LEU A 198 2.16 8.91 -23.94
CA LEU A 198 1.15 9.52 -23.07
C LEU A 198 0.74 8.58 -21.92
N ALA A 199 0.59 7.28 -22.22
CA ALA A 199 0.27 6.29 -21.20
C ALA A 199 1.38 6.19 -20.14
N LEU A 200 2.64 6.17 -20.58
CA LEU A 200 3.81 6.17 -19.69
C LEU A 200 3.87 7.46 -18.84
N GLU A 201 3.58 8.61 -19.46
CA GLU A 201 3.50 9.89 -18.75
C GLU A 201 2.48 9.84 -17.60
N VAL A 202 1.26 9.37 -17.90
CA VAL A 202 0.16 9.25 -16.94
C VAL A 202 0.49 8.25 -15.84
N LEU A 203 1.07 7.10 -16.17
CA LEU A 203 1.50 6.10 -15.19
C LEU A 203 2.57 6.65 -14.25
N GLN A 204 3.54 7.38 -14.79
CA GLN A 204 4.58 8.03 -14.00
C GLN A 204 3.99 9.10 -13.07
N LYS A 205 3.06 9.96 -13.55
CA LYS A 205 2.38 10.95 -12.71
C LYS A 205 1.57 10.29 -11.59
N HIS A 206 0.84 9.23 -11.92
CA HIS A 206 0.10 8.45 -10.93
C HIS A 206 1.04 7.89 -9.86
N ARG A 207 2.15 7.27 -10.27
CA ARG A 207 3.13 6.68 -9.35
C ARG A 207 3.76 7.71 -8.42
N GLU A 208 4.13 8.88 -8.94
CA GLU A 208 4.66 9.98 -8.13
C GLU A 208 3.66 10.49 -7.09
N LEU A 209 2.40 10.68 -7.50
CA LEU A 209 1.35 11.14 -6.58
C LEU A 209 0.97 10.09 -5.53
N ASP A 210 0.91 8.81 -5.91
CA ASP A 210 0.66 7.72 -4.96
C ASP A 210 1.81 7.60 -3.94
N ALA A 211 3.06 7.75 -4.40
CA ALA A 211 4.22 7.80 -3.52
C ALA A 211 4.19 9.01 -2.58
N PHE A 212 3.76 10.17 -3.08
CA PHE A 212 3.60 11.38 -2.28
C PHE A 212 2.55 11.20 -1.18
N ASP A 213 1.37 10.67 -1.49
CA ASP A 213 0.28 10.43 -0.52
C ASP A 213 0.70 9.43 0.58
N GLN A 214 1.65 8.55 0.26
CA GLN A 214 2.17 7.52 1.15
C GLN A 214 3.58 7.82 1.69
N ILE A 215 4.02 9.08 1.64
CA ILE A 215 5.30 9.50 2.18
C ILE A 215 5.42 9.17 3.68
N CYS A 216 6.62 8.77 4.10
CA CYS A 216 6.90 8.55 5.51
C CYS A 216 6.78 9.87 6.28
N GLN A 217 5.98 9.88 7.34
CA GLN A 217 5.78 11.07 8.17
C GLN A 217 6.95 11.32 9.13
N LEU A 218 7.80 10.31 9.33
CA LEU A 218 9.00 10.40 10.15
C LEU A 218 10.18 10.76 9.25
N SER A 219 10.99 11.71 9.70
CA SER A 219 12.26 12.01 9.06
C SER A 219 13.22 10.82 9.18
N LEU A 220 14.16 10.71 8.24
CA LEU A 220 15.18 9.67 8.29
C LEU A 220 15.97 9.73 9.61
N ALA A 221 16.28 10.92 10.12
CA ALA A 221 16.96 11.10 11.40
C ALA A 221 16.15 10.55 12.59
N GLU A 222 14.83 10.79 12.63
CA GLU A 222 13.96 10.24 13.68
C GLU A 222 13.87 8.71 13.62
N ILE A 223 13.78 8.15 12.41
CA ILE A 223 13.75 6.70 12.21
C ILE A 223 15.05 6.07 12.74
N LEU A 224 16.20 6.65 12.41
CA LEU A 224 17.50 6.15 12.85
C LEU A 224 17.73 6.33 14.35
N LYS A 225 17.24 7.44 14.92
CA LYS A 225 17.26 7.67 16.37
C LYS A 225 16.45 6.61 17.12
N GLU A 226 15.26 6.25 16.60
CA GLU A 226 14.45 5.19 17.19
C GLU A 226 15.10 3.82 17.01
N ALA A 227 15.66 3.53 15.83
CA ALA A 227 16.42 2.29 15.57
C ALA A 227 17.65 2.13 16.47
N GLY A 228 18.29 3.25 16.82
CA GLY A 228 19.50 3.30 17.63
C GLY A 228 19.27 3.32 19.14
N ARG A 229 18.02 3.29 19.60
CA ARG A 229 17.66 3.54 21.00
C ARG A 229 18.25 2.47 21.93
N PRO A 230 19.07 2.84 22.94
CA PRO A 230 19.67 1.87 23.84
C PRO A 230 18.60 1.15 24.67
N GLY A 231 18.74 -0.17 24.81
CA GLY A 231 17.82 -1.01 25.59
C GLY A 231 16.51 -1.39 24.88
N GLN A 232 16.33 -1.00 23.61
CA GLN A 232 15.20 -1.46 22.81
C GLN A 232 15.38 -2.94 22.44
N SER A 233 14.33 -3.74 22.58
CA SER A 233 14.36 -5.13 22.11
C SER A 233 14.26 -5.16 20.57
N ILE A 234 14.91 -6.14 19.95
CA ILE A 234 14.84 -6.35 18.49
C ILE A 234 13.36 -6.45 18.04
N THR A 235 12.52 -7.11 18.84
CA THR A 235 11.09 -7.28 18.56
C THR A 235 10.30 -5.98 18.62
N ASP A 236 10.68 -5.03 19.47
CA ASP A 236 10.01 -3.72 19.55
C ASP A 236 10.35 -2.88 18.32
N TRP A 237 11.62 -2.86 17.91
CA TRP A 237 12.07 -2.20 16.69
C TRP A 237 11.37 -2.77 15.45
N GLU A 238 11.41 -4.09 15.26
CA GLU A 238 10.77 -4.74 14.11
C GLU A 238 9.27 -4.43 14.04
N ARG A 239 8.59 -4.38 15.19
CA ARG A 239 7.18 -4.00 15.26
C ARG A 239 6.98 -2.54 14.89
N PHE A 240 7.79 -1.63 15.42
CA PHE A 240 7.73 -0.20 15.09
C PHE A 240 7.96 0.02 13.59
N PHE A 241 9.06 -0.53 13.06
CA PHE A 241 9.42 -0.45 11.66
C PHE A 241 8.28 -0.93 10.77
N ARG A 242 7.74 -2.13 11.02
CA ARG A 242 6.64 -2.69 10.22
C ARG A 242 5.37 -1.83 10.25
N LEU A 243 5.07 -1.18 11.37
CA LEU A 243 3.82 -0.42 11.52
C LEU A 243 3.93 1.03 11.06
N GLN A 244 5.11 1.64 11.11
CA GLN A 244 5.29 3.08 10.92
C GLN A 244 6.18 3.43 9.72
N VAL A 245 7.11 2.57 9.33
CA VAL A 245 8.16 2.90 8.36
C VAL A 245 8.12 2.01 7.12
N ALA A 246 7.97 0.70 7.30
CA ALA A 246 7.92 -0.25 6.20
C ALA A 246 6.83 0.15 5.18
N ASP A 247 7.14 -0.02 3.90
CA ASP A 247 6.26 0.30 2.77
C ASP A 247 5.94 1.80 2.62
N LYS A 248 6.45 2.67 3.51
CA LYS A 248 6.35 4.12 3.33
C LYS A 248 7.41 4.63 2.37
N TRP A 249 7.07 5.70 1.68
CA TRP A 249 7.94 6.28 0.66
C TRP A 249 8.93 7.28 1.25
N LEU A 250 10.14 7.27 0.69
CA LEU A 250 11.17 8.27 0.88
C LEU A 250 11.50 8.86 -0.50
N PHE A 251 11.51 10.19 -0.58
CA PHE A 251 12.08 10.93 -1.70
C PHE A 251 13.47 11.41 -1.31
N SER A 252 14.44 11.22 -2.20
CA SER A 252 15.83 11.58 -1.94
C SER A 252 16.48 12.13 -3.19
N GLU A 253 17.02 13.33 -3.05
CA GLU A 253 17.90 13.96 -4.05
C GLU A 253 19.35 13.73 -3.65
N GLY A 254 20.19 13.33 -4.60
CA GLY A 254 21.62 13.31 -4.35
C GLY A 254 22.43 12.54 -5.39
N TRP A 255 23.74 12.48 -5.12
CA TRP A 255 24.71 11.81 -5.97
C TRP A 255 24.74 10.32 -5.71
N LEU A 256 24.51 9.54 -6.76
CA LEU A 256 24.43 8.09 -6.72
C LEU A 256 25.59 7.45 -7.45
N THR A 257 26.15 6.44 -6.82
CA THR A 257 27.23 5.61 -7.38
C THR A 257 26.70 4.22 -7.71
N PRO A 258 27.03 3.65 -8.88
CA PRO A 258 26.60 2.31 -9.23
C PRO A 258 27.34 1.28 -8.37
N VAL A 259 26.60 0.34 -7.80
CA VAL A 259 27.13 -0.73 -6.94
C VAL A 259 26.48 -2.06 -7.31
N ASP A 260 27.23 -3.14 -7.15
CA ASP A 260 26.71 -4.51 -7.26
C ASP A 260 26.37 -5.06 -5.87
N PHE A 261 25.08 -5.25 -5.60
CA PHE A 261 24.53 -5.82 -4.37
C PHE A 261 24.44 -7.34 -4.51
N ALA A 262 25.55 -8.04 -4.27
CA ALA A 262 25.62 -9.51 -4.30
C ALA A 262 25.14 -10.13 -5.64
N GLY A 263 25.52 -9.52 -6.76
CA GLY A 263 25.15 -9.94 -8.12
C GLY A 263 23.89 -9.26 -8.65
N GLN A 264 23.33 -8.29 -7.92
CA GLN A 264 22.24 -7.44 -8.37
C GLN A 264 22.74 -6.00 -8.54
N PRO A 265 22.71 -5.43 -9.76
CA PRO A 265 23.08 -4.04 -9.94
C PRO A 265 22.15 -3.13 -9.12
N GLY A 266 22.65 -1.97 -8.74
CA GLY A 266 21.89 -0.95 -8.06
C GLY A 266 22.68 0.34 -7.88
N LEU A 267 22.09 1.27 -7.16
CA LEU A 267 22.67 2.57 -6.88
C LEU A 267 22.86 2.73 -5.37
N ARG A 268 23.93 3.43 -5.00
CA ARG A 268 24.27 3.76 -3.63
C ARG A 268 24.35 5.27 -3.46
N GLN A 269 23.59 5.79 -2.51
CA GLN A 269 23.66 7.18 -2.05
C GLN A 269 24.30 7.20 -0.68
N VAL A 270 25.31 8.05 -0.49
CA VAL A 270 25.99 8.23 0.80
C VAL A 270 25.57 9.58 1.37
N ILE A 271 25.01 9.58 2.58
CA ILE A 271 24.53 10.79 3.25
C ILE A 271 25.33 10.96 4.54
N PRO A 272 26.18 12.01 4.64
CA PRO A 272 26.85 12.33 5.89
C PRO A 272 25.83 12.86 6.90
N LEU A 273 25.92 12.38 8.13
CA LEU A 273 25.20 12.92 9.29
C LEU A 273 26.16 13.69 10.20
N GLU A 274 25.60 14.44 11.15
CA GLU A 274 26.38 15.04 12.25
C GLU A 274 27.15 13.97 13.04
N GLU A 275 26.50 12.83 13.29
CA GLU A 275 27.07 11.67 13.97
C GLU A 275 27.12 10.48 13.01
N GLY A 276 28.05 10.55 12.06
CA GLY A 276 28.42 9.40 11.23
C GLY A 276 27.90 9.42 9.80
N THR A 277 27.70 8.26 9.18
CA THR A 277 27.32 8.14 7.76
C THR A 277 26.20 7.14 7.54
N ILE A 278 25.20 7.52 6.74
CA ILE A 278 24.17 6.60 6.24
C ILE A 278 24.46 6.25 4.80
N VAL A 279 24.20 5.00 4.44
CA VAL A 279 24.14 4.55 3.06
C VAL A 279 22.71 4.16 2.71
N ILE A 280 22.17 4.71 1.63
CA ILE A 280 20.90 4.27 1.04
C ILE A 280 21.20 3.42 -0.20
N GLU A 281 20.66 2.21 -0.22
CA GLU A 281 20.79 1.23 -1.30
C GLU A 281 19.49 1.16 -2.12
N TRP A 282 19.61 1.45 -3.41
CA TRP A 282 18.52 1.49 -4.37
C TRP A 282 18.68 0.33 -5.37
N PRO A 283 17.90 -0.76 -5.26
CA PRO A 283 18.05 -1.92 -6.15
C PRO A 283 17.64 -1.59 -7.59
N ALA A 284 18.38 -2.08 -8.58
CA ALA A 284 18.08 -1.83 -10.00
C ALA A 284 16.93 -2.68 -10.56
N SER A 285 16.22 -3.45 -9.73
CA SER A 285 15.12 -4.32 -10.18
C SER A 285 14.07 -3.56 -11.01
N GLU A 286 13.88 -2.27 -10.71
CA GLU A 286 12.95 -1.38 -11.41
C GLU A 286 13.66 -0.18 -12.08
N LEU A 287 14.86 0.18 -11.61
CA LEU A 287 15.71 1.18 -12.27
C LEU A 287 16.54 0.49 -13.35
N SER A 288 16.06 0.53 -14.60
CA SER A 288 16.78 -0.06 -15.74
C SER A 288 18.21 0.49 -15.82
N ASP A 289 19.20 -0.38 -16.03
CA ASP A 289 20.62 -0.05 -16.24
C ASP A 289 21.21 1.00 -15.27
N ALA A 290 21.44 0.58 -14.02
CA ALA A 290 22.02 1.41 -12.96
C ALA A 290 23.32 2.12 -13.35
N THR A 291 24.10 1.57 -14.28
CA THR A 291 25.34 2.18 -14.77
C THR A 291 25.10 3.48 -15.52
N GLU A 292 24.03 3.57 -16.32
CA GLU A 292 23.63 4.78 -17.05
C GLU A 292 22.98 5.82 -16.14
N LEU A 293 22.44 5.38 -15.01
CA LEU A 293 21.79 6.20 -13.99
C LEU A 293 22.76 6.68 -12.89
N SER A 294 24.07 6.64 -13.14
CA SER A 294 25.04 7.22 -12.20
C SER A 294 25.05 8.75 -12.28
N GLY A 295 25.24 9.41 -11.14
CA GLY A 295 25.27 10.88 -11.06
C GLY A 295 24.21 11.46 -10.12
N HIS A 296 23.89 12.74 -10.31
CA HIS A 296 22.87 13.44 -9.55
C HIS A 296 21.47 13.02 -10.01
N LEU A 297 20.62 12.52 -9.11
CA LEU A 297 19.23 12.13 -9.43
C LEU A 297 18.28 12.45 -8.28
N LEU A 298 16.99 12.61 -8.61
CA LEU A 298 15.89 12.56 -7.67
C LEU A 298 15.19 11.18 -7.77
N LEU A 299 15.21 10.43 -6.67
CA LEU A 299 14.63 9.09 -6.57
C LEU A 299 13.54 9.05 -5.50
N ALA A 300 12.58 8.16 -5.71
CA ALA A 300 11.64 7.74 -4.71
C ALA A 300 11.70 6.22 -4.52
N GLY A 301 11.52 5.75 -3.31
CA GLY A 301 11.50 4.31 -3.00
C GLY A 301 10.79 4.05 -1.68
N GLN A 302 10.32 2.82 -1.51
CA GLN A 302 9.73 2.38 -0.25
C GLN A 302 10.79 1.81 0.69
N TYR A 303 10.68 2.07 1.99
CA TYR A 303 11.56 1.42 2.97
C TYR A 303 11.33 -0.10 2.97
N ALA A 304 12.40 -0.86 2.72
CA ALA A 304 12.40 -2.30 2.82
C ALA A 304 13.06 -2.77 4.12
N GLN A 305 14.19 -2.19 4.47
CA GLN A 305 14.97 -2.57 5.65
C GLN A 305 15.88 -1.42 6.11
N ILE A 306 16.14 -1.35 7.42
CA ILE A 306 17.16 -0.47 8.01
C ILE A 306 17.96 -1.29 9.01
N GLU A 307 19.28 -1.29 8.86
CA GLU A 307 20.20 -2.04 9.72
C GLU A 307 21.47 -1.25 10.02
N ARG A 308 22.14 -1.59 11.13
CA ARG A 308 23.47 -1.07 11.41
C ARG A 308 24.47 -1.70 10.45
N SER A 309 25.41 -0.89 9.97
CA SER A 309 26.46 -1.40 9.09
C SER A 309 27.61 -1.99 9.90
N ASP A 310 28.20 -3.05 9.37
CA ASP A 310 29.50 -3.56 9.81
C ASP A 310 30.67 -2.88 9.05
N LEU A 311 30.36 -2.01 8.09
CA LEU A 311 31.36 -1.35 7.26
C LEU A 311 32.03 -0.18 8.02
N PRO A 312 33.36 -0.02 7.90
CA PRO A 312 34.06 1.05 8.60
C PRO A 312 33.61 2.43 8.12
N GLY A 313 33.18 3.28 9.06
CA GLY A 313 32.75 4.65 8.80
C GLY A 313 31.32 4.80 8.27
N ILE A 314 30.56 3.71 8.17
CA ILE A 314 29.13 3.72 7.87
C ILE A 314 28.41 3.19 9.11
N ASP A 315 27.42 3.92 9.60
CA ASP A 315 26.68 3.52 10.79
C ASP A 315 25.40 2.76 10.43
N TRP A 316 24.76 3.15 9.33
CA TRP A 316 23.46 2.62 8.92
C TRP A 316 23.40 2.34 7.42
N ILE A 317 22.76 1.22 7.08
CA ILE A 317 22.36 0.87 5.73
C ILE A 317 20.83 0.87 5.66
N VAL A 318 20.28 1.67 4.73
CA VAL A 318 18.86 1.76 4.44
C VAL A 318 18.63 1.13 3.08
N ARG A 319 17.86 0.04 3.02
CA ARG A 319 17.51 -0.63 1.77
C ARG A 319 16.13 -0.21 1.31
N MET A 320 16.06 0.23 0.07
CA MET A 320 14.83 0.62 -0.59
C MET A 320 14.28 -0.54 -1.41
N LYS A 321 12.97 -0.52 -1.66
CA LYS A 321 12.31 -1.37 -2.66
C LYS A 321 11.44 -0.53 -3.58
N SER A 322 11.14 -1.09 -4.74
CA SER A 322 10.39 -0.43 -5.82
C SER A 322 10.84 1.00 -6.14
N PRO A 323 12.16 1.21 -6.31
CA PRO A 323 12.67 2.54 -6.58
C PRO A 323 12.29 3.02 -7.98
N PHE A 324 12.05 4.32 -8.13
CA PHE A 324 11.80 4.95 -9.42
C PHE A 324 12.34 6.39 -9.48
N LEU A 325 12.56 6.88 -10.70
CA LEU A 325 13.01 8.24 -10.97
C LEU A 325 11.82 9.20 -10.85
N CYS A 326 11.97 10.28 -10.11
CA CYS A 326 10.98 11.36 -10.12
C CYS A 326 11.22 12.23 -11.36
N CYS A 327 10.16 12.64 -12.04
CA CYS A 327 10.25 13.26 -13.36
C CYS A 327 9.52 14.60 -13.46
N TYR A 328 8.58 14.89 -12.55
CA TYR A 328 7.76 16.09 -12.65
C TYR A 328 8.16 17.17 -11.67
N GLU A 329 8.33 18.36 -12.22
CA GLU A 329 8.64 19.60 -11.52
C GLU A 329 7.63 19.92 -10.41
N GLN A 330 6.34 19.76 -10.72
CA GLN A 330 5.24 20.06 -9.79
C GLN A 330 5.32 19.17 -8.54
N THR A 331 5.62 17.88 -8.70
CA THR A 331 5.81 16.95 -7.59
C THR A 331 7.02 17.37 -6.74
N ALA A 332 8.14 17.71 -7.39
CA ALA A 332 9.35 18.15 -6.70
C ALA A 332 9.13 19.45 -5.90
N ARG A 333 8.48 20.47 -6.48
CA ARG A 333 8.12 21.70 -5.76
C ARG A 333 7.21 21.40 -4.57
N ARG A 334 6.23 20.51 -4.76
CA ARG A 334 5.28 20.15 -3.70
C ARG A 334 5.96 19.45 -2.52
N LEU A 335 6.99 18.66 -2.80
CA LEU A 335 7.86 18.03 -1.80
C LEU A 335 8.80 19.03 -1.11
N GLY A 336 8.87 20.28 -1.60
CA GLY A 336 9.71 21.34 -1.05
C GLY A 336 11.13 21.35 -1.61
N PHE A 337 11.42 20.64 -2.70
CA PHE A 337 12.72 20.72 -3.36
C PHE A 337 12.87 22.05 -4.09
N GLU A 338 14.05 22.66 -3.97
CA GLU A 338 14.40 23.89 -4.68
C GLU A 338 14.87 23.57 -6.11
N LEU A 339 14.09 23.98 -7.11
CA LEU A 339 14.37 23.66 -8.51
C LEU A 339 15.61 24.39 -9.06
N GLU A 340 15.79 25.62 -8.59
CA GLU A 340 16.88 26.52 -8.99
C GLU A 340 17.76 26.78 -7.78
N SER A 341 18.54 25.76 -7.41
CA SER A 341 19.46 25.87 -6.29
C SER A 341 20.79 26.51 -6.75
N PRO A 342 21.21 27.65 -6.18
CA PRO A 342 22.44 28.32 -6.57
C PRO A 342 23.72 27.58 -6.14
N TRP A 343 23.61 26.59 -5.24
CA TRP A 343 24.76 25.81 -4.76
C TRP A 343 24.99 24.50 -5.52
N MET A 344 24.18 24.19 -6.53
CA MET A 344 24.42 23.06 -7.45
C MET A 344 24.96 23.57 -8.79
N PRO A 345 26.29 23.57 -8.98
CA PRO A 345 26.92 24.30 -10.08
C PRO A 345 26.82 23.62 -11.46
N GLU A 346 26.46 22.34 -11.53
CA GLU A 346 26.55 21.56 -12.78
C GLU A 346 25.22 21.36 -13.51
N GLU A 347 24.12 21.12 -12.80
CA GLU A 347 22.80 20.90 -13.39
C GLU A 347 21.71 21.37 -12.41
N SER A 348 20.81 22.25 -12.87
CA SER A 348 19.64 22.62 -12.07
C SER A 348 18.73 21.42 -11.88
N LEU A 349 18.02 21.32 -10.75
CA LEU A 349 17.07 20.22 -10.52
C LEU A 349 15.99 20.17 -11.62
N LEU A 350 15.62 21.33 -12.19
CA LEU A 350 14.71 21.37 -13.35
C LEU A 350 15.27 20.63 -14.58
N GLN A 351 16.54 20.84 -14.93
CA GLN A 351 17.20 20.16 -16.05
C GLN A 351 17.31 18.65 -15.77
N LEU A 352 17.65 18.29 -14.54
CA LEU A 352 17.71 16.91 -14.08
C LEU A 352 16.36 16.21 -14.25
N LEU A 353 15.26 16.83 -13.83
CA LEU A 353 13.91 16.26 -13.96
C LEU A 353 13.50 16.11 -15.43
N GLN A 354 13.84 17.07 -16.29
CA GLN A 354 13.60 16.97 -17.74
C GLN A 354 14.37 15.79 -18.36
N ARG A 355 15.63 15.62 -17.97
CA ARG A 355 16.46 14.48 -18.40
C ARG A 355 15.88 13.15 -17.90
N GLN A 356 15.50 13.06 -16.62
CA GLN A 356 14.88 11.85 -16.06
C GLN A 356 13.57 11.52 -16.76
N ARG A 357 12.73 12.53 -17.06
CA ARG A 357 11.50 12.35 -17.84
C ARG A 357 11.77 11.75 -19.20
N GLN A 358 12.77 12.27 -19.92
CA GLN A 358 13.14 11.74 -21.24
C GLN A 358 13.59 10.27 -21.13
N LEU A 359 14.45 9.94 -20.15
CA LEU A 359 14.87 8.57 -19.90
C LEU A 359 13.70 7.64 -19.59
N CYS A 360 12.72 8.08 -18.78
CA CYS A 360 11.52 7.30 -18.49
C CYS A 360 10.65 7.06 -19.73
N LEU A 361 10.51 8.05 -20.61
CA LEU A 361 9.73 7.91 -21.85
C LEU A 361 10.43 7.01 -22.89
N GLU A 362 11.76 7.08 -22.98
CA GLU A 362 12.54 6.22 -23.87
C GLU A 362 12.56 4.75 -23.42
N ARG A 363 12.45 4.51 -22.10
CA ARG A 363 12.55 3.17 -21.48
C ARG A 363 11.22 2.46 -21.26
N GLY A 364 10.13 2.96 -21.83
CA GLY A 364 8.72 2.54 -21.63
C GLY A 364 8.35 1.06 -21.73
N ASP A 365 9.30 0.15 -21.93
CA ASP A 365 9.12 -1.29 -21.98
C ASP A 365 9.04 -1.98 -20.60
N LYS A 366 9.24 -1.25 -19.47
CA LYS A 366 9.36 -1.86 -18.12
C LYS A 366 8.56 -1.20 -16.97
N ILE A 367 7.67 -0.25 -17.25
CA ILE A 367 6.68 0.25 -16.27
C ILE A 367 5.48 -0.72 -16.27
#